data_AF-A0AAU9JGW9-F1
#
_entry.id   AF-A0AAU9JGW9-F1
#
_cell.length_a   1.000
_cell.length_b   1.000
_cell.length_c   1.000
_cell.angle_alpha   90.00
_cell.angle_beta   90.00
_cell.angle_gamma   90.00
#
_symmetry.space_group_name_H-M   'P 1'
#
loop_
_entity.id
_entity.type
_entity.pdbx_description
1 polymer ?
#
loop_
_entity_poly.entity_id
_entity_poly.type
_entity_poly.pdbx_seq_one_letter_code
_entity_poly.pdbx_strand_id
1 'polypeptide(L)'
;MLAILVSLFTSALAGPEFLQAGVSATYNIFTIEWKPTMCMTTKCQSGYYGLNFNIHGLWPSVASGTQPQYCTSSYSFSVNSTTQAAIQQCWLSDSETPLSFWEHEWEKHGVCMNPAVPSNTYFADAAQLFNQLGVLNLLAAKGIKPSNSQTVSKNTFYGAFSNAINIQCFESSGKYYIENVLLCYDNSLKQIDCTKASTNCGDSFYFPSSTSAHEQL
;
A
#
# COMPACT_ATOMS: atom_id res chain seq x y z
N MET A 1 -25.56 56.74 22.14
CA MET A 1 -24.45 56.29 21.27
C MET A 1 -24.05 54.89 21.70
N LEU A 2 -24.58 53.87 21.03
CA LEU A 2 -24.31 52.46 21.34
C LEU A 2 -23.27 51.98 20.32
N ALA A 3 -22.05 51.68 20.77
CA ALA A 3 -20.99 51.18 19.91
C ALA A 3 -21.21 49.69 19.64
N ILE A 4 -21.58 49.34 18.41
CA ILE A 4 -21.69 47.96 17.95
C ILE A 4 -20.27 47.47 17.65
N LEU A 5 -19.74 46.63 18.54
CA LEU A 5 -18.52 45.85 18.30
C LEU A 5 -18.79 44.82 17.21
N VAL A 6 -18.35 45.11 15.98
CA VAL A 6 -18.31 44.12 14.90
C VAL A 6 -17.16 43.16 15.22
N SER A 7 -17.50 42.00 15.78
CA SER A 7 -16.60 40.86 15.94
C SER A 7 -16.25 40.34 14.54
N LEU A 8 -15.07 40.69 14.05
CA LEU A 8 -14.46 40.06 12.89
C LEU A 8 -14.08 38.62 13.26
N PHE A 9 -14.99 37.67 12.98
CA PHE A 9 -14.62 36.27 12.89
C PHE A 9 -13.72 36.10 11.66
N THR A 10 -12.41 36.08 11.88
CA THR A 10 -11.49 35.52 10.91
C THR A 10 -11.73 34.01 10.87
N SER A 11 -12.50 33.56 9.88
CA SER A 11 -12.57 32.15 9.54
C SER A 11 -11.20 31.74 9.00
N ALA A 12 -10.33 31.27 9.89
CA ALA A 12 -9.17 30.50 9.49
C ALA A 12 -9.68 29.24 8.80
N LEU A 13 -9.58 29.19 7.47
CA LEU A 13 -9.66 27.94 6.73
C LEU A 13 -8.47 27.11 7.19
N ALA A 14 -8.71 26.13 8.06
CA ALA A 14 -7.75 25.09 8.32
C ALA A 14 -7.52 24.35 7.00
N GLY A 15 -6.39 24.62 6.35
CA GLY A 15 -5.85 23.72 5.34
C GLY A 15 -5.57 22.36 5.99
N PRO A 16 -5.41 21.29 5.21
CA PRO A 16 -5.00 20.00 5.75
C PRO A 16 -3.68 20.20 6.51
N GLU A 17 -3.63 19.78 7.78
CA GLU A 17 -2.44 19.83 8.63
C GLU A 17 -1.34 18.94 8.04
N PHE A 18 -0.61 19.46 7.07
CA PHE A 18 0.63 18.89 6.56
C PHE A 18 1.77 19.47 7.36
N LEU A 19 2.28 18.65 8.28
CA LEU A 19 3.63 18.58 8.84
C LEU A 19 3.50 17.93 10.22
N GLN A 20 3.59 16.60 10.29
CA GLN A 20 3.63 15.94 11.59
C GLN A 20 5.06 15.63 12.02
N ALA A 21 5.88 16.68 12.07
CA ALA A 21 7.20 16.61 12.68
C ALA A 21 7.05 16.23 14.16
N GLY A 22 7.73 15.16 14.59
CA GLY A 22 7.76 14.71 15.98
C GLY A 22 6.87 13.52 16.34
N VAL A 23 6.11 12.97 15.39
CA VAL A 23 5.36 11.73 15.63
C VAL A 23 6.17 10.52 15.18
N SER A 24 6.55 9.69 16.15
CA SER A 24 7.30 8.46 15.89
C SER A 24 6.35 7.35 15.45
N ALA A 25 6.63 6.75 14.29
CA ALA A 25 5.93 5.56 13.85
C ALA A 25 6.13 4.40 14.85
N THR A 26 5.03 3.72 15.15
CA THR A 26 5.01 2.60 16.11
C THR A 26 5.09 1.24 15.42
N TYR A 27 4.73 1.19 14.14
CA TYR A 27 4.79 0.01 13.28
C TYR A 27 4.78 0.45 11.81
N ASN A 28 4.84 -0.50 10.89
CA ASN A 28 4.82 -0.29 9.44
C ASN A 28 3.69 -1.10 8.81
N ILE A 29 2.96 -0.49 7.88
CA ILE A 29 1.99 -1.17 7.02
C ILE A 29 2.69 -1.43 5.70
N PHE A 30 2.89 -2.70 5.37
CA PHE A 30 3.38 -3.14 4.09
C PHE A 30 2.22 -3.56 3.22
N THR A 31 1.95 -2.79 2.17
CA THR A 31 0.82 -3.01 1.26
C THR A 31 1.35 -3.60 -0.03
N ILE A 32 0.78 -4.75 -0.41
CA ILE A 32 0.94 -5.31 -1.76
C ILE A 32 -0.39 -5.21 -2.49
N GLU A 33 -0.33 -4.99 -3.79
CA GLU A 33 -1.47 -4.81 -4.67
C GLU A 33 -1.56 -5.91 -5.72
N TRP A 34 -2.77 -6.29 -6.10
CA TRP A 34 -3.02 -7.28 -7.13
C TRP A 34 -3.07 -6.61 -8.50
N LYS A 35 -2.01 -6.81 -9.30
CA LYS A 35 -1.81 -6.13 -10.59
C LYS A 35 -3.01 -6.25 -11.54
N PRO A 36 -3.68 -7.41 -11.68
CA PRO A 36 -4.92 -7.51 -12.46
C PRO A 36 -6.02 -6.54 -12.05
N THR A 37 -6.26 -6.36 -10.76
CA THR A 37 -7.29 -5.44 -10.27
C THR A 37 -6.85 -3.98 -10.41
N MET A 38 -5.57 -3.68 -10.17
CA MET A 38 -5.02 -2.33 -10.42
C MET A 38 -5.18 -1.91 -11.89
N CYS A 39 -4.99 -2.84 -12.83
CA CYS A 39 -5.16 -2.54 -14.26
C CYS A 39 -6.62 -2.52 -14.74
N MET A 40 -7.59 -2.84 -13.88
CA MET A 40 -9.00 -2.59 -14.17
C MET A 40 -9.37 -1.13 -13.89
N THR A 41 -8.73 -0.49 -12.90
CA THR A 41 -9.00 0.89 -12.48
C THR A 41 -8.07 1.89 -13.15
N THR A 42 -6.84 1.49 -13.44
CA THR A 42 -5.81 2.32 -14.08
C THR A 42 -5.40 1.75 -15.43
N LYS A 43 -5.15 2.63 -16.41
CA LYS A 43 -4.49 2.23 -17.66
C LYS A 43 -3.00 1.95 -17.39
N CYS A 44 -2.69 0.72 -17.06
CA CYS A 44 -1.32 0.28 -16.78
C CYS A 44 -0.40 0.38 -18.00
N GLN A 45 0.88 0.67 -17.75
CA GLN A 45 1.96 0.58 -18.73
C GLN A 45 2.31 -0.89 -19.05
N SER A 46 2.89 -1.13 -20.23
CA SER A 46 3.15 -2.48 -20.75
C SER A 46 3.98 -3.37 -19.79
N GLY A 47 4.99 -2.79 -19.14
CA GLY A 47 5.84 -3.50 -18.17
C GLY A 47 5.16 -3.83 -16.84
N TYR A 48 4.00 -3.24 -16.55
CA TYR A 48 3.26 -3.48 -15.32
C TYR A 48 2.24 -4.61 -15.46
N TYR A 49 1.85 -5.08 -16.65
CA TYR A 49 0.91 -6.21 -16.71
C TYR A 49 1.50 -7.51 -16.12
N GLY A 50 0.63 -8.43 -15.69
CA GLY A 50 1.03 -9.75 -15.22
C GLY A 50 0.17 -10.28 -14.08
N LEU A 51 0.21 -11.60 -13.89
CA LEU A 51 -0.59 -12.31 -12.88
C LEU A 51 0.20 -12.47 -11.57
N ASN A 52 0.56 -11.36 -10.95
CA ASN A 52 1.33 -11.33 -9.71
C ASN A 52 0.88 -10.17 -8.81
N PHE A 53 1.30 -10.23 -7.55
CA PHE A 53 1.27 -9.04 -6.69
C PHE A 53 2.41 -8.10 -7.07
N ASN A 54 2.25 -6.83 -6.71
CA ASN A 54 3.26 -5.78 -6.73
C ASN A 54 3.31 -5.14 -5.35
N ILE A 55 4.42 -4.54 -4.96
CA ILE A 55 4.48 -3.67 -3.78
C ILE A 55 3.73 -2.39 -4.14
N HIS A 56 2.75 -2.04 -3.33
CA HIS A 56 2.15 -0.71 -3.37
C HIS A 56 3.04 0.22 -2.53
N GLY A 57 3.31 -0.15 -1.27
CA GLY A 57 4.28 0.59 -0.45
C GLY A 57 4.54 0.03 0.94
N LEU A 58 5.56 0.60 1.60
CA LEU A 58 5.95 0.33 2.97
C LEU A 58 5.81 1.61 3.80
N TRP A 59 4.74 1.70 4.59
CA TRP A 59 4.33 2.97 5.18
C TRP A 59 4.45 2.95 6.70
N PRO A 60 5.35 3.76 7.28
CA PRO A 60 5.38 3.99 8.72
C PRO A 60 4.00 4.44 9.19
N SER A 61 3.56 3.92 10.33
CA SER A 61 2.20 4.10 10.84
C SER A 61 2.19 4.27 12.36
N VAL A 62 1.27 5.08 12.85
CA VAL A 62 1.04 5.27 14.29
C VAL A 62 -0.13 4.42 14.78
N ALA A 63 -0.27 4.28 16.09
CA ALA A 63 -1.30 3.41 16.71
C ALA A 63 -2.74 3.65 16.22
N SER A 64 -3.08 4.86 15.75
CA SER A 64 -4.40 5.14 15.16
C SER A 64 -4.62 4.49 13.78
N GLY A 65 -3.56 4.04 13.12
CA GLY A 65 -3.51 3.66 11.70
C GLY A 65 -3.15 4.81 10.75
N THR A 66 -2.96 6.02 11.28
CA THR A 66 -2.53 7.17 10.46
C THR A 66 -1.08 6.98 10.00
N GLN A 67 -0.81 7.34 8.75
CA GLN A 67 0.53 7.30 8.17
C GLN A 67 1.07 8.74 8.15
N PRO A 68 2.12 9.06 8.90
CA PRO A 68 2.81 10.33 8.72
C PRO A 68 3.34 10.43 7.27
N GLN A 69 3.25 11.63 6.70
CA GLN A 69 3.67 11.90 5.33
C GLN A 69 4.55 13.15 5.29
N TYR A 70 5.50 13.18 4.34
CA TYR A 70 6.36 14.33 4.08
C TYR A 70 7.06 14.84 5.36
N CYS A 71 7.65 13.93 6.13
CA CYS A 71 8.19 14.22 7.47
C CYS A 71 9.40 15.17 7.49
N THR A 72 10.01 15.43 6.33
CA THR A 72 11.08 16.41 6.14
C THR A 72 10.97 17.01 4.74
N SER A 73 11.32 18.30 4.62
CA SER A 73 11.47 18.98 3.33
C SER A 73 12.87 18.84 2.73
N SER A 74 13.81 18.25 3.49
CA SER A 74 15.17 17.95 3.05
C SER A 74 15.41 16.46 3.11
N TYR A 75 15.48 15.83 1.94
CA TYR A 75 15.78 14.41 1.78
C TYR A 75 16.76 14.20 0.62
N SER A 76 17.45 13.06 0.65
CA SER A 76 18.23 12.57 -0.47
C SER A 76 17.64 11.27 -0.96
N PHE A 77 17.49 11.13 -2.27
CA PHE A 77 17.09 9.87 -2.90
C PHE A 77 18.29 9.26 -3.65
N SER A 78 18.68 8.06 -3.23
CA SER A 78 19.71 7.26 -3.89
C SER A 78 19.44 5.76 -3.70
N VAL A 79 19.38 5.04 -4.80
CA VAL A 79 19.28 3.57 -4.85
C VAL A 79 20.41 3.06 -5.73
N ASN A 80 21.17 2.08 -5.22
CA ASN A 80 22.23 1.46 -6.01
C ASN A 80 21.64 0.46 -7.03
N SER A 81 22.48 0.00 -7.97
CA SER A 81 22.06 -0.91 -9.04
C SER A 81 21.48 -2.23 -8.54
N THR A 82 21.99 -2.78 -7.43
CA THR A 82 21.47 -4.02 -6.82
C THR A 82 20.05 -3.84 -6.31
N THR A 83 19.82 -2.80 -5.52
CA THR A 83 18.49 -2.47 -4.98
C THR A 83 17.52 -2.14 -6.10
N GLN A 84 17.97 -1.35 -7.07
CA GLN A 84 17.18 -0.99 -8.25
C GLN A 84 16.74 -2.25 -9.02
N ALA A 85 17.65 -3.19 -9.27
CA ALA A 85 17.32 -4.44 -9.95
C ALA A 85 16.30 -5.28 -9.18
N ALA A 86 16.35 -5.27 -7.84
CA ALA A 86 15.39 -5.97 -6.99
C ALA A 86 13.98 -5.34 -7.06
N ILE A 87 13.88 -4.01 -6.88
CA ILE A 87 12.58 -3.32 -6.93
C ILE A 87 11.98 -3.28 -8.34
N GLN A 88 12.79 -3.36 -9.39
CA GLN A 88 12.30 -3.54 -10.77
C GLN A 88 11.55 -4.86 -11.00
N GLN A 89 11.60 -5.82 -10.07
CA GLN A 89 10.83 -7.06 -10.19
C GLN A 89 9.53 -7.04 -9.39
N CYS A 90 9.42 -6.17 -8.38
CA CYS A 90 8.37 -6.27 -7.37
C CYS A 90 7.76 -4.94 -6.92
N TRP A 91 8.30 -3.78 -7.28
CA TRP A 91 7.76 -2.47 -6.94
C TRP A 91 7.70 -1.59 -8.19
N LEU A 92 6.91 -2.06 -9.16
CA LEU A 92 6.74 -1.42 -10.45
C LEU A 92 5.79 -0.23 -10.32
N SER A 93 6.05 0.84 -11.08
CA SER A 93 5.07 1.89 -11.30
C SER A 93 4.01 1.41 -12.28
N ASP A 94 2.74 1.73 -12.05
CA ASP A 94 1.63 1.37 -12.93
C ASP A 94 1.49 2.32 -14.13
N SER A 95 1.83 3.60 -13.95
CA SER A 95 1.47 4.69 -14.89
C SER A 95 2.59 5.72 -15.09
N GLU A 96 3.57 5.80 -14.19
CA GLU A 96 4.67 6.77 -14.23
C GLU A 96 6.02 6.12 -14.58
N THR A 97 7.06 6.95 -14.67
CA THR A 97 8.42 6.42 -14.75
C THR A 97 8.81 5.78 -13.42
N PRO A 98 9.53 4.63 -13.40
CA PRO A 98 9.90 3.97 -12.16
C PRO A 98 10.66 4.87 -11.18
N LEU A 99 11.57 5.71 -11.68
CA LEU A 99 12.39 6.59 -10.84
C LEU A 99 11.54 7.65 -10.13
N SER A 100 10.64 8.32 -10.84
CA SER A 100 9.72 9.31 -10.26
C SER A 100 8.83 8.69 -9.20
N PHE A 101 8.31 7.49 -9.48
CA PHE A 101 7.46 6.76 -8.55
C PHE A 101 8.21 6.38 -7.26
N TRP A 102 9.43 5.83 -7.36
CA TRP A 102 10.21 5.50 -6.17
C TRP A 102 10.65 6.75 -5.39
N GLU A 103 10.99 7.84 -6.07
CA GLU A 103 11.30 9.10 -5.39
C GLU A 103 10.07 9.64 -4.65
N HIS A 104 8.87 9.56 -5.24
CA HIS A 104 7.61 9.91 -4.58
C HIS A 104 7.35 9.07 -3.32
N GLU A 105 7.46 7.74 -3.42
CA GLU A 105 7.26 6.85 -2.26
C GLU A 105 8.29 7.12 -1.15
N TRP A 106 9.52 7.47 -1.52
CA TRP A 106 10.54 7.86 -0.56
C TRP A 106 10.20 9.19 0.12
N GLU A 107 9.96 10.24 -0.65
CA GLU A 107 9.66 11.60 -0.17
C GLU A 107 8.41 11.60 0.73
N LYS A 108 7.36 10.90 0.32
CA LYS A 108 6.09 10.91 1.02
C LYS A 108 6.13 10.01 2.25
N HIS A 109 6.70 8.80 2.15
CA HIS A 109 6.56 7.77 3.19
C HIS A 109 7.90 7.35 3.79
N GLY A 110 8.89 7.03 2.97
CA GLY A 110 10.17 6.47 3.43
C GLY A 110 10.93 7.38 4.41
N VAL A 111 10.94 8.69 4.16
CA VAL A 111 11.57 9.69 5.05
C VAL A 111 10.95 9.75 6.45
N CYS A 112 9.77 9.17 6.66
CA CYS A 112 9.08 9.12 7.94
C CYS A 112 9.48 7.92 8.82
N MET A 113 10.23 6.94 8.29
CA MET A 113 10.51 5.70 9.02
C MET A 113 11.55 5.92 10.13
N ASN A 114 12.72 6.44 9.76
CA ASN A 114 13.78 6.85 10.66
C ASN A 114 14.77 7.73 9.87
N PRO A 115 15.16 8.92 10.36
CA PRO A 115 16.13 9.79 9.67
C PRO A 115 17.49 9.12 9.36
N ALA A 116 17.85 8.06 10.10
CA ALA A 116 19.08 7.30 9.88
C ALA A 116 18.98 6.22 8.79
N VAL A 117 17.77 5.90 8.30
CA VAL A 117 17.57 4.90 7.26
C VAL A 117 17.75 5.55 5.89
N PRO A 118 18.73 5.15 5.07
CA PRO A 118 18.87 5.65 3.71
C PRO A 118 17.79 5.07 2.79
N SER A 119 17.41 5.79 1.73
CA SER A 119 16.47 5.31 0.72
C SER A 119 16.85 3.94 0.17
N ASN A 120 18.15 3.68 -0.06
CA ASN A 120 18.60 2.36 -0.53
C ASN A 120 18.18 1.22 0.41
N THR A 121 18.32 1.41 1.72
CA THR A 121 17.95 0.40 2.72
C THR A 121 16.44 0.22 2.74
N TYR A 122 15.67 1.31 2.73
CA TYR A 122 14.20 1.26 2.68
C TYR A 122 13.67 0.42 1.51
N PHE A 123 14.20 0.66 0.29
CA PHE A 123 13.78 -0.10 -0.90
C PHE A 123 14.28 -1.55 -0.88
N ALA A 124 15.50 -1.80 -0.39
CA ALA A 124 16.04 -3.15 -0.28
C ALA A 124 15.24 -4.00 0.71
N ASP A 125 14.90 -3.43 1.86
CA ASP A 125 14.10 -4.07 2.89
C ASP A 125 12.69 -4.40 2.39
N ALA A 126 12.02 -3.45 1.72
CA ALA A 126 10.70 -3.69 1.12
C ALA A 126 10.72 -4.82 0.07
N ALA A 127 11.73 -4.85 -0.81
CA ALA A 127 11.90 -5.93 -1.77
C ALA A 127 12.16 -7.27 -1.08
N GLN A 128 12.96 -7.29 -0.01
CA GLN A 128 13.20 -8.48 0.78
C GLN A 128 11.92 -9.00 1.43
N LEU A 129 11.13 -8.12 2.07
CA LEU A 129 9.84 -8.47 2.66
C LEU A 129 8.91 -9.10 1.62
N PHE A 130 8.76 -8.47 0.45
CA PHE A 130 7.94 -9.00 -0.64
C PHE A 130 8.35 -10.42 -1.05
N ASN A 131 9.63 -10.64 -1.26
CA ASN A 131 10.17 -11.93 -1.70
C ASN A 131 9.97 -13.02 -0.64
N GLN A 132 10.08 -12.68 0.65
CA GLN A 132 9.89 -13.62 1.75
C GLN A 132 8.42 -14.04 1.94
N LEU A 133 7.46 -13.18 1.60
CA LEU A 133 6.04 -13.48 1.79
C LEU A 133 5.55 -14.66 0.97
N GLY A 134 6.00 -14.80 -0.28
CA GLY A 134 5.55 -15.88 -1.16
C GLY A 134 4.02 -15.99 -1.28
N VAL A 135 3.29 -14.87 -1.29
CA VAL A 135 1.83 -14.81 -1.09
C VAL A 135 1.05 -15.75 -1.99
N LEU A 136 1.40 -15.87 -3.26
CA LEU A 136 0.73 -16.78 -4.18
C LEU A 136 0.86 -18.25 -3.77
N ASN A 137 2.01 -18.65 -3.21
CA ASN A 137 2.20 -20.00 -2.70
C ASN A 137 1.36 -20.24 -1.43
N LEU A 138 1.27 -19.25 -0.54
CA LEU A 138 0.41 -19.32 0.65
C LEU A 138 -1.07 -19.49 0.27
N LEU A 139 -1.54 -18.68 -0.69
CA LEU A 139 -2.90 -18.77 -1.21
C LEU A 139 -3.16 -20.12 -1.90
N ALA A 140 -2.24 -20.57 -2.76
CA ALA A 140 -2.35 -21.84 -3.46
C ALA A 140 -2.40 -23.05 -2.50
N ALA A 141 -1.66 -23.00 -1.38
CA ALA A 141 -1.71 -24.03 -0.34
C ALA A 141 -3.09 -24.14 0.34
N LYS A 142 -3.94 -23.10 0.24
CA LYS A 142 -5.35 -23.12 0.65
C LYS A 142 -6.33 -23.37 -0.50
N GLY A 143 -5.82 -23.75 -1.67
CA GLY A 143 -6.62 -23.96 -2.88
C GLY A 143 -7.13 -22.65 -3.53
N ILE A 144 -6.62 -21.50 -3.10
CA ILE A 144 -6.99 -20.19 -3.66
C ILE A 144 -6.12 -19.95 -4.89
N LYS A 145 -6.76 -19.75 -6.04
CA LYS A 145 -6.11 -19.40 -7.30
C LYS A 145 -6.86 -18.27 -7.99
N PRO A 146 -6.20 -17.47 -8.83
CA PRO A 146 -6.88 -16.46 -9.60
C PRO A 146 -7.99 -17.05 -10.48
N SER A 147 -9.14 -16.40 -10.52
CA SER A 147 -10.32 -16.76 -11.30
C SER A 147 -11.20 -15.53 -11.57
N ASN A 148 -11.66 -15.40 -12.82
CA ASN A 148 -12.62 -14.36 -13.22
C ASN A 148 -14.09 -14.78 -12.96
N SER A 149 -14.35 -16.04 -12.64
CA SER A 149 -15.71 -16.59 -12.52
C SER A 149 -16.09 -17.08 -11.13
N GLN A 150 -15.10 -17.25 -10.25
CA GLN A 150 -15.30 -17.74 -8.89
C GLN A 150 -14.81 -16.70 -7.88
N THR A 151 -15.58 -16.53 -6.81
CA THR A 151 -15.16 -15.71 -5.69
C THR A 151 -14.42 -16.54 -4.64
N VAL A 152 -13.56 -15.87 -3.89
CA VAL A 152 -12.86 -16.40 -2.73
C VAL A 152 -13.57 -15.89 -1.48
N SER A 153 -13.87 -16.78 -0.54
CA SER A 153 -14.38 -16.36 0.77
C SER A 153 -13.30 -15.59 1.53
N LYS A 154 -13.68 -14.47 2.13
CA LYS A 154 -12.82 -13.64 2.98
C LYS A 154 -12.16 -14.46 4.11
N ASN A 155 -12.92 -15.35 4.74
CA ASN A 155 -12.39 -16.20 5.82
C ASN A 155 -11.34 -17.19 5.32
N THR A 156 -11.55 -17.80 4.16
CA THR A 156 -10.57 -18.71 3.53
C THR A 156 -9.30 -17.94 3.15
N PHE A 157 -9.43 -16.72 2.63
CA PHE A 157 -8.29 -15.88 2.27
C PHE A 157 -7.47 -15.50 3.50
N TYR A 158 -8.10 -15.01 4.56
CA TYR A 158 -7.41 -14.72 5.82
C TYR A 158 -6.71 -15.96 6.40
N GLY A 159 -7.34 -17.13 6.31
CA GLY A 159 -6.78 -18.39 6.79
C GLY A 159 -5.51 -18.86 6.06
N ALA A 160 -5.09 -18.20 4.97
CA ALA A 160 -3.81 -18.45 4.29
C ALA A 160 -2.61 -17.79 5.00
N PHE A 161 -2.84 -16.83 5.88
CA PHE A 161 -1.80 -16.06 6.56
C PHE A 161 -1.67 -16.48 8.02
N SER A 162 -0.44 -16.47 8.55
CA SER A 162 -0.18 -16.81 9.95
C SER A 162 -0.46 -15.66 10.91
N ASN A 163 -0.32 -14.43 10.43
CA ASN A 163 -0.64 -13.20 11.15
C ASN A 163 -1.93 -12.58 10.63
N ALA A 164 -2.62 -11.84 11.49
CA ALA A 164 -3.76 -11.03 11.07
C ALA A 164 -3.30 -9.99 10.04
N ILE A 165 -4.01 -9.94 8.91
CA ILE A 165 -3.79 -8.98 7.83
C ILE A 165 -5.08 -8.18 7.59
N ASN A 166 -4.96 -7.08 6.86
CA ASN A 166 -6.09 -6.34 6.30
C ASN A 166 -6.16 -6.56 4.78
N ILE A 167 -7.35 -6.41 4.20
CA ILE A 167 -7.55 -6.48 2.76
C ILE A 167 -8.47 -5.35 2.30
N GLN A 168 -8.21 -4.83 1.12
CA GLN A 168 -9.06 -3.85 0.46
C GLN A 168 -9.45 -4.34 -0.93
N CYS A 169 -10.67 -4.04 -1.33
CA CYS A 169 -11.22 -4.41 -2.61
C CYS A 169 -11.62 -3.18 -3.42
N PHE A 170 -11.45 -3.28 -4.72
CA PHE A 170 -12.16 -2.43 -5.67
C PHE A 170 -13.60 -2.92 -5.79
N GLU A 171 -14.56 -2.02 -5.65
CA GLU A 171 -15.98 -2.31 -5.84
C GLU A 171 -16.44 -1.75 -7.18
N SER A 172 -17.11 -2.60 -7.97
CA SER A 172 -17.73 -2.18 -9.21
C SER A 172 -19.00 -2.98 -9.47
N SER A 173 -20.12 -2.27 -9.64
CA SER A 173 -21.42 -2.86 -9.97
C SER A 173 -21.88 -3.95 -9.00
N GLY A 174 -21.64 -3.76 -7.70
CA GLY A 174 -21.96 -4.68 -6.63
C GLY A 174 -21.00 -5.87 -6.48
N LYS A 175 -19.90 -5.90 -7.25
CA LYS A 175 -18.86 -6.93 -7.18
C LYS A 175 -17.61 -6.37 -6.52
N TYR A 176 -16.96 -7.19 -5.70
CA TYR A 176 -15.70 -6.87 -5.03
C TYR A 176 -14.54 -7.62 -5.69
N TYR A 177 -13.43 -6.94 -5.95
CA TYR A 177 -12.20 -7.48 -6.51
C TYR A 177 -11.06 -7.19 -5.56
N ILE A 178 -10.28 -8.19 -5.13
CA ILE A 178 -9.13 -7.96 -4.23
C ILE A 178 -8.14 -7.00 -4.89
N GLU A 179 -7.88 -5.89 -4.23
CA GLU A 179 -6.99 -4.85 -4.73
C GLU A 179 -5.71 -4.81 -3.91
N ASN A 180 -5.83 -4.70 -2.58
CA ASN A 180 -4.68 -4.59 -1.68
C ASN A 180 -4.73 -5.64 -0.57
N VAL A 181 -3.55 -6.16 -0.22
CA VAL A 181 -3.31 -6.94 1.00
C VAL A 181 -2.33 -6.14 1.86
N LEU A 182 -2.75 -5.82 3.08
CA LEU A 182 -2.02 -4.97 4.02
C LEU A 182 -1.50 -5.84 5.16
N LEU A 183 -0.19 -5.93 5.28
CA LEU A 183 0.51 -6.69 6.30
C LEU A 183 1.19 -5.73 7.29
N CYS A 184 1.27 -6.10 8.56
CA CYS A 184 1.84 -5.23 9.59
C CYS A 184 3.19 -5.75 10.07
N TYR A 185 4.13 -4.83 10.28
CA TYR A 185 5.49 -5.11 10.72
C TYR A 185 5.88 -4.18 11.85
N ASP A 186 6.63 -4.67 12.83
CA ASP A 186 7.24 -3.77 13.82
C ASP A 186 8.38 -2.93 13.20
N ASN A 187 8.99 -2.05 14.00
CA ASN A 187 10.10 -1.20 13.55
C ASN A 187 11.41 -1.97 13.30
N SER A 188 11.47 -3.26 13.65
CA SER A 188 12.56 -4.18 13.28
C SER A 188 12.19 -5.03 12.06
N LEU A 189 11.11 -4.70 11.36
CA LEU A 189 10.59 -5.41 10.20
C LEU A 189 10.29 -6.88 10.47
N LYS A 190 9.88 -7.21 11.70
CA LYS A 190 9.28 -8.51 12.01
C LYS A 190 7.77 -8.42 11.82
N GLN A 191 7.20 -9.40 11.12
CA GLN A 191 5.76 -9.46 10.91
C GLN A 191 5.02 -9.59 12.24
N ILE A 192 3.98 -8.78 12.41
CA ILE A 192 3.07 -8.74 13.56
C ILE A 192 1.63 -8.77 13.07
N ASP A 193 0.70 -9.00 13.99
CA ASP A 193 -0.72 -8.90 13.68
C ASP A 193 -1.13 -7.45 13.39
N CYS A 194 -1.90 -7.25 12.32
CA CYS A 194 -2.65 -6.02 12.12
C CYS A 194 -3.78 -5.93 13.14
N THR A 195 -3.55 -5.21 14.23
CA THR A 195 -4.48 -5.13 15.38
C THR A 195 -5.76 -4.38 15.08
N LYS A 196 -5.76 -3.49 14.08
CA LYS A 196 -6.94 -2.77 13.61
C LYS A 196 -7.47 -3.42 12.34
N ALA A 197 -8.52 -4.22 12.49
CA ALA A 197 -9.23 -4.79 11.35
C ALA A 197 -9.82 -3.66 10.48
N SER A 198 -9.53 -3.69 9.19
CA SER A 198 -10.02 -2.74 8.20
C SER A 198 -10.19 -3.46 6.87
N THR A 199 -11.44 -3.52 6.40
CA THR A 199 -11.75 -4.03 5.05
C THR A 199 -13.02 -3.39 4.52
N ASN A 200 -13.03 -3.11 3.22
CA ASN A 200 -14.21 -2.75 2.44
C ASN A 200 -14.67 -3.91 1.53
N CYS A 201 -14.06 -5.09 1.62
CA CYS A 201 -14.46 -6.26 0.86
C CYS A 201 -15.75 -6.87 1.40
N GLY A 202 -16.58 -7.42 0.51
CA GLY A 202 -17.70 -8.29 0.88
C GLY A 202 -17.26 -9.59 1.58
N ASP A 203 -18.21 -10.47 1.89
CA ASP A 203 -17.90 -11.79 2.48
C ASP A 203 -17.19 -12.72 1.50
N SER A 204 -17.30 -12.42 0.21
CA SER A 204 -16.47 -12.99 -0.84
C SER A 204 -16.13 -11.92 -1.88
N PHE A 205 -15.04 -12.14 -2.61
CA PHE A 205 -14.55 -11.23 -3.66
C PHE A 205 -13.88 -12.03 -4.77
N TYR A 206 -13.75 -11.43 -5.95
CA TYR A 206 -13.00 -11.98 -7.06
C TYR A 206 -11.50 -11.79 -6.83
N PHE A 207 -10.72 -12.78 -7.28
CA PHE A 207 -9.27 -12.72 -7.38
C PHE A 207 -8.90 -12.86 -8.86
N PRO A 208 -8.91 -11.78 -9.66
CA PRO A 208 -8.93 -11.91 -11.12
C PRO A 208 -7.72 -12.61 -11.72
N SER A 209 -7.96 -13.45 -12.73
CA SER A 209 -6.94 -14.16 -13.51
C SER A 209 -6.47 -13.42 -14.76
N SER A 210 -7.04 -12.25 -15.08
CA SER A 210 -6.61 -11.43 -16.21
C SER A 210 -6.67 -9.94 -15.88
N THR A 211 -5.80 -9.17 -16.53
CA THR A 211 -5.66 -7.71 -16.41
C THR A 211 -6.55 -6.95 -17.41
N SER A 212 -7.34 -7.66 -18.23
CA SER A 212 -8.18 -7.09 -19.29
C SER A 212 -9.51 -6.61 -18.71
N ALA A 213 -9.64 -5.30 -18.51
CA ALA A 213 -10.91 -4.64 -18.17
C ALA A 213 -12.06 -4.97 -19.16
N HIS A 214 -11.71 -5.38 -20.39
CA HIS A 214 -12.67 -5.68 -21.47
C HIS A 214 -13.30 -7.08 -21.44
N GLU A 215 -12.85 -8.01 -20.59
CA GLU A 215 -13.44 -9.35 -20.50
C GLU A 215 -14.36 -9.53 -19.29
N GLN A 216 -14.51 -8.50 -18.45
CA GLN A 216 -15.21 -8.59 -17.16
C GLN A 216 -16.39 -7.62 -16.99
N LEU A 217 -16.65 -6.76 -17.99
CA LEU A 217 -17.82 -5.87 -18.07
C LEU A 217 -18.78 -6.34 -19.18
#